data_AF-A0A1B6NY60-F1
#
_entry.id   AF-A0A1B6NY60-F1
#
_cell.length_a   1.000
_cell.length_b   1.000
_cell.length_c   1.000
_cell.angle_alpha   90.00
_cell.angle_beta   90.00
_cell.angle_gamma   90.00
#
_symmetry.space_group_name_H-M   'P 1'
#
loop_
_entity.id
_entity.type
_entity.pdbx_description
1 polymer ?
#
loop_
_entity_poly.entity_id
_entity_poly.type
_entity_poly.pdbx_seq_one_letter_code
_entity_poly.pdbx_strand_id
1 'polypeptide(L)'
;MDRTDEDEQANKRLHGGPEKVLHQFNPTNYLTLRKHFPEGEFSLGSIGENISVEGMDDATVYIGDIWKFGEVELQVSAPRAPCNKISQRFEVPNLDRFVGERGITGWYYRVIKTGTISVGDEVTLLHREDDTVNVHTLMQCAHTKADKALAQKLAN
;
A
#
# COMPACT_ATOMS: atom_id res chain seq x y z
N MET A 1 -15.71 14.15 2.14
CA MET A 1 -16.00 13.17 3.22
C MET A 1 -14.97 12.08 2.99
N ASP A 2 -13.88 12.12 3.75
CA ASP A 2 -12.61 11.51 3.32
C ASP A 2 -12.26 10.28 4.19
N ARG A 3 -13.28 9.48 4.55
CA ARG A 3 -13.14 8.31 5.42
C ARG A 3 -14.09 7.20 4.99
N THR A 4 -13.71 5.97 5.28
CA THR A 4 -14.68 4.89 5.50
C THR A 4 -15.24 5.03 6.92
N ASP A 5 -16.51 4.69 7.12
CA ASP A 5 -17.18 4.86 8.43
C ASP A 5 -16.60 3.97 9.55
N GLU A 6 -15.74 3.00 9.19
CA GLU A 6 -15.15 2.01 10.10
C GLU A 6 -13.64 2.21 10.38
N ASP A 7 -12.99 3.25 9.83
CA ASP A 7 -11.52 3.42 9.97
C ASP A 7 -11.09 4.48 11.02
N GLU A 8 -10.19 4.07 11.93
CA GLU A 8 -9.52 4.96 12.89
C GLU A 8 -8.12 5.36 12.40
N GLN A 9 -8.02 6.55 11.78
CA GLN A 9 -6.74 7.10 11.37
C GLN A 9 -6.01 7.79 12.53
N ALA A 10 -4.97 7.13 13.07
CA ALA A 10 -4.19 7.61 14.22
C ALA A 10 -3.44 8.95 14.01
N ASN A 11 -3.16 9.36 12.76
CA ASN A 11 -2.59 10.67 12.47
C ASN A 11 -2.99 11.19 11.08
N LYS A 12 -4.02 12.04 11.07
CA LYS A 12 -4.67 12.58 9.87
C LYS A 12 -3.79 13.49 9.02
N ARG A 13 -2.66 13.98 9.55
CA ARG A 13 -1.77 14.92 8.86
C ARG A 13 -0.62 14.22 8.10
N LEU A 14 -0.28 12.99 8.48
CA LEU A 14 0.80 12.19 7.88
C LEU A 14 0.29 10.90 7.19
N HIS A 15 -0.78 10.30 7.73
CA HIS A 15 -1.30 8.99 7.34
C HIS A 15 -2.80 9.01 6.99
N GLY A 16 -3.31 10.18 6.59
CA GLY A 16 -4.72 10.38 6.24
C GLY A 16 -4.90 11.56 5.29
N GLY A 17 -6.12 11.72 4.80
CA GLY A 17 -6.49 12.71 3.77
C GLY A 17 -7.06 12.04 2.52
N PRO A 18 -7.61 12.82 1.57
CA PRO A 18 -8.28 12.29 0.38
C PRO A 18 -7.37 11.40 -0.49
N GLU A 19 -6.05 11.56 -0.33
CA GLU A 19 -5.01 10.82 -1.02
C GLU A 19 -4.68 9.46 -0.38
N LYS A 20 -5.07 9.21 0.86
CA LYS A 20 -4.67 8.02 1.63
C LYS A 20 -5.86 7.50 2.43
N VAL A 21 -6.91 7.13 1.70
CA VAL A 21 -8.18 6.70 2.30
C VAL A 21 -8.13 5.22 2.66
N LEU A 22 -7.57 4.39 1.79
CA LEU A 22 -7.50 2.95 1.98
C LEU A 22 -6.06 2.46 1.80
N HIS A 23 -5.59 1.63 2.71
CA HIS A 23 -4.31 0.94 2.62
C HIS A 23 -4.53 -0.51 2.19
N GLN A 24 -3.79 -0.96 1.18
CA GLN A 24 -3.75 -2.36 0.76
C GLN A 24 -2.36 -2.95 0.94
N PHE A 25 -2.33 -4.20 1.41
CA PHE A 25 -1.11 -4.99 1.57
C PHE A 25 -1.31 -6.37 0.92
N ASN A 26 -0.29 -6.89 0.23
CA ASN A 26 -0.37 -8.20 -0.41
C ASN A 26 -0.35 -9.31 0.67
N PRO A 27 -1.37 -10.19 0.72
CA PRO A 27 -1.44 -11.26 1.71
C PRO A 27 -0.26 -12.24 1.64
N THR A 28 0.34 -12.44 0.46
CA THR A 28 1.50 -13.34 0.28
C THR A 28 2.74 -12.81 1.01
N ASN A 29 2.87 -11.49 1.18
CA ASN A 29 4.02 -10.90 1.87
C ASN A 29 4.08 -11.33 3.34
N TYR A 30 2.95 -11.72 3.95
CA TYR A 30 2.95 -12.30 5.30
C TYR A 30 3.76 -13.59 5.40
N LEU A 31 3.82 -14.40 4.34
CA LEU A 31 4.68 -15.59 4.31
C LEU A 31 6.15 -15.20 4.34
N THR A 32 6.53 -14.16 3.58
CA THR A 32 7.89 -13.61 3.59
C THR A 32 8.27 -13.05 4.96
N LEU A 33 7.36 -12.32 5.61
CA LEU A 33 7.57 -11.77 6.94
C LEU A 33 7.74 -12.87 8.00
N ARG A 34 6.83 -13.84 8.07
CA ARG A 34 6.94 -14.97 9.03
C ARG A 34 8.19 -15.81 8.82
N LYS A 35 8.63 -15.96 7.57
CA LYS A 35 9.87 -16.70 7.25
C LYS A 35 11.11 -15.97 7.75
N HIS A 36 11.14 -14.64 7.69
CA HIS A 36 12.31 -13.85 8.07
C HIS A 36 12.32 -13.47 9.55
N PHE A 37 11.14 -13.23 10.13
CA PHE A 37 10.93 -12.82 11.52
C PHE A 37 9.91 -13.77 12.17
N PRO A 38 10.31 -15.01 12.52
CA PRO A 38 9.40 -16.02 13.08
C PRO A 38 8.79 -15.61 14.42
N GLU A 39 9.39 -14.66 15.14
CA GLU A 39 8.90 -14.08 16.39
C GLU A 39 7.75 -13.08 16.20
N GLY A 40 7.53 -12.58 14.97
CA GLY A 40 6.49 -11.60 14.69
C GLY A 40 5.11 -12.24 14.48
N GLU A 41 4.11 -11.72 15.18
CA GLU A 41 2.72 -12.16 15.05
C GLU A 41 2.04 -11.57 13.80
N PHE A 42 2.42 -12.09 12.63
CA PHE A 42 1.91 -11.59 11.36
C PHE A 42 0.64 -12.32 10.89
N SER A 43 -0.48 -11.60 10.84
CA SER A 43 -1.78 -12.07 10.33
C SER A 43 -2.39 -11.02 9.39
N LEU A 44 -3.38 -11.41 8.58
CA LEU A 44 -4.15 -10.43 7.81
C LEU A 44 -4.68 -9.31 8.72
N GLY A 45 -4.61 -8.07 8.26
CA GLY A 45 -4.93 -6.85 8.99
C GLY A 45 -3.83 -6.37 9.95
N SER A 46 -2.82 -7.20 10.25
CA SER A 46 -1.87 -6.87 11.33
C SER A 46 -0.94 -5.70 10.99
N ILE A 47 -0.71 -5.41 9.70
CA ILE A 47 0.09 -4.27 9.23
C ILE A 47 -0.74 -2.96 9.29
N GLY A 48 -2.05 -3.08 9.48
CA GLY A 48 -3.00 -1.98 9.47
C GLY A 48 -3.47 -1.62 8.06
N GLU A 49 -3.61 -2.62 7.20
CA GLU A 49 -4.28 -2.54 5.92
C GLU A 49 -5.80 -2.68 6.06
N ASN A 50 -6.53 -1.98 5.22
CA ASN A 50 -7.98 -2.06 5.11
C ASN A 50 -8.38 -3.14 4.09
N ILE A 51 -7.54 -3.37 3.07
CA ILE A 51 -7.83 -4.29 1.96
C ILE A 51 -6.67 -5.29 1.81
N SER A 52 -7.02 -6.55 1.55
CA SER A 52 -6.09 -7.60 1.10
C SER A 52 -6.71 -8.30 -0.10
N VAL A 53 -5.97 -8.41 -1.20
CA VAL A 53 -6.40 -9.09 -2.43
C VAL A 53 -5.29 -10.01 -2.90
N GLU A 54 -5.63 -11.26 -3.20
CA GLU A 54 -4.69 -12.22 -3.79
C GLU A 54 -4.39 -11.87 -5.24
N GLY A 55 -3.16 -12.13 -5.69
CA GLY A 55 -2.74 -11.86 -7.07
C GLY A 55 -2.38 -10.40 -7.37
N MET A 56 -2.55 -9.48 -6.41
CA MET A 56 -2.05 -8.11 -6.48
C MET A 56 -0.81 -7.94 -5.60
N ASP A 57 0.23 -7.31 -6.12
CA ASP A 57 1.48 -7.03 -5.38
C ASP A 57 2.13 -5.71 -5.81
N ASP A 58 3.15 -5.28 -5.05
CA ASP A 58 3.87 -4.03 -5.29
C ASP A 58 4.51 -3.98 -6.70
N ALA A 59 4.79 -5.11 -7.35
CA ALA A 59 5.41 -5.16 -8.68
C ALA A 59 4.39 -5.16 -9.84
N THR A 60 3.14 -5.52 -9.57
CA THR A 60 2.05 -5.64 -10.55
C THR A 60 1.05 -4.48 -10.49
N VAL A 61 1.02 -3.74 -9.39
CA VAL A 61 0.18 -2.55 -9.17
C VAL A 61 0.96 -1.27 -9.45
N TYR A 62 0.36 -0.35 -10.20
CA TYR A 62 1.01 0.86 -10.69
C TYR A 62 0.36 2.13 -10.14
N ILE A 63 1.19 3.17 -10.01
CA ILE A 63 0.73 4.48 -9.55
C ILE A 63 -0.26 5.05 -10.56
N GLY A 64 -1.39 5.55 -10.08
CA GLY A 64 -2.45 6.07 -10.93
C GLY A 64 -3.40 5.01 -11.50
N ASP A 65 -3.13 3.71 -11.30
CA ASP A 65 -4.09 2.66 -11.68
C ASP A 65 -5.46 2.96 -11.04
N ILE A 66 -6.52 2.82 -11.82
CA ILE A 66 -7.90 2.91 -11.34
C ILE A 66 -8.47 1.50 -11.30
N TRP A 67 -8.82 1.06 -10.10
CA TRP A 67 -9.41 -0.24 -9.83
C TRP A 67 -10.85 -0.09 -9.37
N LYS A 68 -11.69 -1.01 -9.80
CA LYS A 68 -13.04 -1.18 -9.28
C LYS A 68 -13.07 -2.30 -8.26
N PHE A 69 -13.65 -2.03 -7.10
CA PHE A 69 -13.91 -2.98 -6.03
C PHE A 69 -15.40 -2.91 -5.72
N GLY A 70 -16.18 -3.91 -6.14
CA GLY A 70 -17.64 -3.84 -6.00
C GLY A 70 -18.22 -2.58 -6.66
N GLU A 71 -18.77 -1.66 -5.86
CA GLU A 71 -19.33 -0.39 -6.35
C GLU A 71 -18.35 0.80 -6.32
N VAL A 72 -17.19 0.63 -5.71
CA VAL A 72 -16.20 1.69 -5.45
C VAL A 72 -15.14 1.72 -6.55
N GLU A 73 -14.75 2.93 -6.96
CA GLU A 73 -13.58 3.14 -7.82
C GLU A 73 -12.47 3.82 -7.02
N LEU A 74 -11.31 3.19 -7.00
CA LEU A 74 -10.14 3.59 -6.22
C LEU A 74 -8.97 3.80 -7.16
N GLN A 75 -8.23 4.89 -6.95
CA GLN A 75 -7.00 5.16 -7.69
C GLN A 75 -5.78 5.01 -6.79
N VAL A 76 -4.78 4.24 -7.24
CA VAL A 76 -3.51 4.06 -6.51
C VAL A 76 -2.80 5.41 -6.44
N SER A 77 -2.59 5.91 -5.21
CA SER A 77 -2.09 7.27 -4.99
C SER A 77 -0.60 7.31 -4.66
N ALA A 78 -0.15 6.41 -3.78
CA ALA A 78 1.24 6.36 -3.34
C ALA A 78 1.58 5.01 -2.68
N PRO A 79 2.85 4.57 -2.72
CA PRO A 79 3.33 3.50 -1.87
C PRO A 79 3.19 3.87 -0.39
N ARG A 80 3.09 2.86 0.49
CA ARG A 80 3.18 3.08 1.92
C ARG A 80 4.63 3.19 2.36
N ALA A 81 5.08 4.38 2.75
CA ALA A 81 6.43 4.53 3.28
C ALA A 81 6.65 3.67 4.54
N PRO A 82 7.71 2.86 4.60
CA PRO A 82 8.06 2.12 5.81
C PRO A 82 8.36 3.10 6.95
N CYS A 83 7.89 2.77 8.15
CA CYS A 83 8.05 3.62 9.33
C CYS A 83 8.36 2.74 10.54
N ASN A 84 9.24 3.20 11.43
CA ASN A 84 9.63 2.50 12.66
C ASN A 84 8.44 2.07 13.54
N LYS A 85 7.27 2.71 13.40
CA LYS A 85 6.04 2.27 14.06
C LYS A 85 5.68 0.81 13.79
N ILE A 86 6.00 0.25 12.61
CA ILE A 86 5.74 -1.17 12.36
C ILE A 86 6.67 -2.06 13.20
N SER A 87 7.96 -1.72 13.28
CA SER A 87 8.93 -2.42 14.12
C SER A 87 8.53 -2.38 15.59
N GLN A 88 8.02 -1.23 16.07
CA GLN A 88 7.49 -1.08 17.43
C GLN A 88 6.20 -1.90 17.66
N ARG A 89 5.28 -1.91 16.69
CA ARG A 89 3.99 -2.63 16.80
C ARG A 89 4.18 -4.13 16.94
N PHE A 90 5.15 -4.71 16.23
CA PHE A 90 5.43 -6.13 16.27
C PHE A 90 6.52 -6.50 17.28
N GLU A 91 7.15 -5.52 17.93
CA GLU A 91 8.34 -5.72 18.78
C GLU A 91 9.49 -6.44 18.02
N VAL A 92 9.56 -6.26 16.70
CA VAL A 92 10.55 -6.86 15.80
C VAL A 92 11.54 -5.78 15.33
N PRO A 93 12.81 -5.81 15.77
CA PRO A 93 13.83 -4.89 15.28
C PRO A 93 14.06 -5.01 13.77
N ASN A 94 14.29 -3.87 13.11
CA ASN A 94 14.60 -3.78 11.67
C ASN A 94 13.50 -4.24 10.70
N LEU A 95 12.27 -4.49 11.17
CA LEU A 95 11.15 -4.85 10.29
C LEU A 95 10.86 -3.76 9.23
N ASP A 96 10.82 -2.50 9.65
CA ASP A 96 10.68 -1.33 8.78
C ASP A 96 11.77 -1.26 7.70
N ARG A 97 13.02 -1.52 8.08
CA ARG A 97 14.15 -1.57 7.15
C ARG A 97 14.00 -2.72 6.16
N PHE A 98 13.69 -3.93 6.64
CA PHE A 98 13.51 -5.11 5.78
C PHE A 98 12.41 -4.91 4.74
N VAL A 99 11.25 -4.39 5.17
CA VAL A 99 10.12 -4.09 4.29
C VAL A 99 10.49 -3.05 3.24
N GLY A 100 11.22 -2.00 3.62
CA GLY A 100 11.71 -0.97 2.72
C GLY A 100 12.73 -1.50 1.69
N GLU A 101 13.74 -2.24 2.14
CA GLU A 101 14.77 -2.84 1.28
C GLU A 101 14.17 -3.85 0.29
N ARG A 102 13.15 -4.61 0.71
CA ARG A 102 12.45 -5.56 -0.15
C ARG A 102 11.39 -4.92 -1.05
N GLY A 103 10.97 -3.69 -0.77
CA GLY A 103 9.89 -3.00 -1.49
C GLY A 103 8.57 -3.77 -1.45
N ILE A 104 8.24 -4.36 -0.29
CA ILE A 104 6.98 -5.08 -0.02
C ILE A 104 6.12 -4.27 0.95
N THR A 105 5.85 -3.03 0.58
CA THR A 105 5.34 -2.01 1.49
C THR A 105 3.83 -1.91 1.52
N GLY A 106 3.15 -2.37 0.47
CA GLY A 106 1.76 -2.00 0.23
C GLY A 106 1.63 -0.58 -0.30
N TRP A 107 0.38 -0.17 -0.55
CA TRP A 107 0.06 1.11 -1.18
C TRP A 107 -1.24 1.69 -0.67
N TYR A 108 -1.43 2.98 -0.95
CA TYR A 108 -2.64 3.72 -0.64
C TYR A 108 -3.49 3.95 -1.89
N TYR A 109 -4.79 4.11 -1.64
CA TYR A 109 -5.75 4.61 -2.60
C TYR A 109 -6.33 5.96 -2.20
N ARG A 110 -6.64 6.76 -3.22
CA ARG A 110 -7.66 7.81 -3.16
C ARG A 110 -8.98 7.27 -3.70
N VAL A 111 -10.11 7.80 -3.22
CA VAL A 111 -11.44 7.43 -3.71
C VAL A 111 -11.80 8.29 -4.91
N ILE A 112 -12.10 7.66 -6.04
CA ILE A 112 -12.62 8.33 -7.25
C ILE A 112 -14.14 8.32 -7.23
N LYS A 113 -14.73 7.18 -6.86
CA LYS A 113 -16.18 7.01 -6.73
C LYS A 113 -16.51 6.24 -5.46
N THR A 114 -17.32 6.85 -4.61
CA THR A 114 -17.83 6.22 -3.38
C THR A 114 -18.89 5.16 -3.68
N GLY A 115 -19.04 4.20 -2.78
CA GLY A 115 -19.97 3.09 -2.87
C GLY A 115 -19.69 2.10 -1.74
N THR A 116 -20.20 0.88 -1.86
CA THR A 116 -19.95 -0.19 -0.90
C THR A 116 -18.95 -1.21 -1.47
N ILE A 117 -18.02 -1.68 -0.63
CA ILE A 117 -17.16 -2.84 -0.91
C ILE A 117 -17.48 -3.91 0.14
N SER A 118 -17.63 -5.15 -0.30
CA SER A 118 -17.81 -6.33 0.54
C SER A 118 -16.69 -7.34 0.32
N VAL A 119 -16.43 -8.18 1.33
CA VAL A 119 -15.53 -9.33 1.18
C VAL A 119 -16.09 -10.25 0.10
N GLY A 120 -15.25 -10.60 -0.86
CA GLY A 120 -15.62 -11.46 -2.00
C GLY A 120 -16.08 -10.71 -3.25
N ASP A 121 -16.15 -9.38 -3.20
CA ASP A 121 -16.41 -8.57 -4.40
C ASP A 121 -15.33 -8.75 -5.46
N GLU A 122 -15.74 -8.65 -6.73
CA GLU A 122 -14.83 -8.65 -7.86
C GLU A 122 -13.92 -7.41 -7.83
N VAL A 123 -12.66 -7.62 -8.19
CA VAL A 123 -11.63 -6.59 -8.32
C VAL A 123 -11.18 -6.51 -9.78
N THR A 124 -11.34 -5.35 -10.41
CA THR A 124 -11.07 -5.19 -11.85
C THR A 124 -10.25 -3.92 -12.12
N LEU A 125 -9.18 -4.03 -12.92
CA LEU A 125 -8.45 -2.87 -13.41
C LEU A 125 -9.30 -2.17 -14.48
N LEU A 126 -9.67 -0.92 -14.23
CA LEU A 126 -10.42 -0.10 -15.19
C LEU A 126 -9.49 0.67 -16.12
N HIS A 127 -8.39 1.20 -15.57
CA HIS A 127 -7.48 2.07 -16.30
C HIS A 127 -6.06 2.02 -15.76
N ARG A 128 -5.08 2.07 -16.67
CA ARG A 128 -3.66 2.25 -16.39
C ARG A 128 -3.07 3.22 -17.41
N GLU A 129 -2.31 4.19 -16.93
CA GLU A 129 -1.54 5.10 -17.78
C GLU A 129 -0.38 4.37 -18.46
N ASP A 130 -0.03 4.75 -19.69
CA ASP A 130 1.05 4.08 -20.46
C ASP A 130 2.44 4.29 -19.82
N ASP A 131 2.71 5.49 -19.30
CA ASP A 131 4.05 5.93 -18.85
C ASP A 131 4.23 5.98 -17.32
N THR A 132 3.53 5.11 -16.60
CA THR A 132 3.58 5.01 -15.13
C THR A 132 4.58 3.95 -14.62
N VAL A 133 4.76 3.87 -13.31
CA VAL A 133 5.67 2.93 -12.63
C VAL A 133 4.93 2.13 -11.57
N ASN A 134 5.40 0.90 -11.33
CA ASN A 134 4.85 0.08 -10.26
C ASN A 134 5.27 0.59 -8.87
N VAL A 135 4.46 0.24 -7.87
CA VAL A 135 4.64 0.63 -6.47
C VAL A 135 6.04 0.26 -5.96
N HIS A 136 6.51 -0.94 -6.27
CA HIS A 136 7.81 -1.46 -5.89
C HIS A 136 8.94 -0.57 -6.42
N THR A 137 8.90 -0.24 -7.70
CA THR A 137 9.92 0.58 -8.38
C THR A 137 9.96 1.97 -7.76
N LEU A 138 8.80 2.60 -7.56
CA LEU A 138 8.71 3.90 -6.89
C LEU A 138 9.28 3.85 -5.46
N MET A 139 8.91 2.82 -4.69
CA MET A 139 9.41 2.64 -3.32
C MET A 139 10.93 2.47 -3.30
N GLN A 140 11.48 1.64 -4.17
CA GLN A 140 12.92 1.40 -4.25
C GLN A 140 13.68 2.68 -4.60
N CYS A 141 13.19 3.50 -5.54
CA CYS A 141 13.80 4.78 -5.88
C CYS A 141 13.80 5.75 -4.69
N ALA A 142 12.68 5.85 -3.96
CA ALA A 142 12.57 6.69 -2.78
C ALA A 142 13.45 6.19 -1.61
N HIS A 143 13.50 4.88 -1.41
CA HIS A 143 14.21 4.24 -0.29
C HIS A 143 15.73 4.27 -0.48
N THR A 144 16.21 3.85 -1.66
CA THR A 144 17.66 3.80 -1.96
C THR A 144 18.25 5.18 -2.28
N LYS A 145 17.40 6.15 -2.66
CA LYS A 145 17.81 7.46 -3.19
C LYS A 145 18.77 7.36 -4.40
N ALA A 146 18.82 6.19 -5.04
CA ALA A 146 19.81 5.89 -6.06
C ALA A 146 19.42 6.47 -7.43
N ASP A 147 18.12 6.49 -7.75
CA ASP A 147 17.63 6.97 -9.04
C ASP A 147 17.01 8.36 -8.95
N LYS A 148 17.87 9.37 -9.06
CA LYS A 148 17.47 10.78 -9.06
C LYS A 148 16.64 11.15 -10.29
N ALA A 149 16.85 10.50 -11.43
CA ALA A 149 16.13 10.81 -12.66
C ALA A 149 14.67 10.36 -12.57
N LEU A 150 14.44 9.14 -12.06
CA LEU A 150 13.10 8.66 -11.79
C LEU A 150 12.43 9.50 -10.70
N ALA A 151 13.12 9.80 -9.59
CA ALA A 151 12.58 10.68 -8.54
C ALA A 151 12.12 12.05 -9.07
N GLN A 152 12.82 12.59 -10.08
CA GLN A 152 12.50 13.87 -10.70
C GLN A 152 11.37 13.78 -11.73
N LYS A 153 11.24 12.64 -12.45
CA LYS A 153 10.08 12.35 -13.31
C LYS A 153 8.78 12.28 -12.50
N LEU A 154 8.84 11.75 -11.28
CA LEU A 154 7.67 11.49 -10.41
C LEU A 154 7.23 12.69 -9.57
N ALA A 155 8.01 13.77 -9.54
CA ALA A 155 7.73 14.97 -8.76
C ALA A 155 6.99 16.07 -9.55
N ASN A 156 6.80 15.88 -10.87
CA ASN A 156 6.11 16.78 -11.79
C ASN A 156 4.73 16.22 -12.15
#